data_AF-A0A3C0W826-F1
#
_entry.id   AF-A0A3C0W826-F1
#
_cell.length_a   1.000
_cell.length_b   1.000
_cell.length_c   1.000
_cell.angle_alpha   90.00
_cell.angle_beta   90.00
_cell.angle_gamma   90.00
#
_symmetry.space_group_name_H-M   'P 1'
#
loop_
_entity.id
_entity.type
_entity.pdbx_description
1 polymer ?
#
loop_
_entity_poly.entity_id
_entity_poly.type
_entity_poly.pdbx_seq_one_letter_code
_entity_poly.pdbx_strand_id
1 'polypeptide(L)' 'NCGALPANLVESILFGHEKGAFTGAHEKHAGKFVEANGGTLFL' A
#
# COMPACT_ATOMS: atom_id res chain seq x y z
N ASN A 1 -5.84 6.22 8.59
CA ASN A 1 -5.25 6.17 9.94
C ASN A 1 -3.80 5.70 9.82
N CYS A 2 -2.90 6.62 9.48
CA CYS A 2 -1.48 6.31 9.32
C CYS A 2 -0.78 5.87 10.62
N GLY A 3 -1.27 6.28 11.80
CA GLY A 3 -0.67 5.90 13.08
C GLY A 3 -0.88 4.43 13.46
N ALA A 4 -1.87 3.76 12.85
CA ALA A 4 -2.14 2.34 13.06
C ALA A 4 -1.40 1.43 12.06
N LEU A 5 -0.74 2.00 11.05
CA LEU A 5 -0.03 1.24 10.03
C LEU A 5 1.42 0.96 10.46
N PRO A 6 1.91 -0.28 10.35
CA PRO A 6 3.31 -0.60 10.60
C PRO A 6 4.20 0.16 9.62
N ALA A 7 5.20 0.89 10.12
CA ALA A 7 6.05 1.77 9.30
C ALA A 7 6.71 1.05 8.13
N ASN A 8 7.07 -0.22 8.31
CA ASN A 8 7.66 -1.08 7.27
C ASN A 8 6.68 -1.51 6.17
N LEU A 9 5.37 -1.31 6.37
CA LEU A 9 4.31 -1.64 5.41
C LEU A 9 3.62 -0.41 4.82
N VAL A 10 3.84 0.78 5.39
CA VAL A 10 3.21 2.03 4.92
C VAL A 10 3.43 2.24 3.42
N GLU A 11 4.67 2.11 2.95
CA GLU A 11 5.01 2.31 1.54
C GLU A 11 4.29 1.29 0.63
N SER A 12 4.33 0.02 1.02
CA SER A 12 3.68 -1.09 0.32
C SER A 12 2.16 -0.91 0.22
N ILE A 13 1.52 -0.32 1.24
CA ILE A 13 0.08 -0.05 1.25
C ILE A 13 -0.26 1.17 0.39
N LEU A 14 0.52 2.25 0.49
CA LEU A 14 0.25 3.49 -0.23
C LEU A 14 0.52 3.37 -1.73
N PHE A 15 1.66 2.79 -2.10
CA PHE A 15 2.12 2.70 -3.48
C PHE A 15 1.82 1.33 -4.13
N GLY A 16 1.59 0.30 -3.32
CA GLY A 16 1.41 -1.06 -3.79
C GLY A 16 2.73 -1.81 -3.85
N HIS A 17 2.65 -3.09 -4.19
CA HIS A 17 3.81 -3.94 -4.41
C HIS A 17 3.48 -5.09 -5.38
N GLU A 18 4.50 -5.59 -6.05
CA GLU A 18 4.40 -6.81 -6.85
C GLU A 18 4.67 -8.06 -5.99
N LYS A 19 4.14 -9.20 -6.44
CA LYS A 19 4.39 -10.48 -5.78
C LYS A 19 5.90 -10.74 -5.66
N GLY A 20 6.36 -11.07 -4.46
CA GLY A 20 7.76 -11.35 -4.16
C GLY A 20 8.64 -10.12 -3.90
N ALA A 21 8.06 -8.91 -3.84
CA ALA A 21 8.82 -7.70 -3.52
C ALA A 21 9.49 -7.73 -2.14
N PHE A 22 8.93 -8.47 -1.18
CA PHE A 22 9.50 -8.72 0.15
C PHE A 22 9.02 -10.06 0.72
N THR A 23 9.64 -10.53 1.79
CA THR A 23 9.23 -11.75 2.51
C THR A 23 7.82 -11.56 3.08
N GLY A 24 6.83 -12.21 2.46
CA GLY A 24 5.41 -12.05 2.80
C GLY A 24 4.54 -11.48 1.68
N ALA A 25 5.13 -10.93 0.61
CA ALA A 25 4.43 -10.47 -0.59
C ALA A 25 3.94 -11.66 -1.45
N HIS A 26 2.92 -12.38 -1.00
CA HIS A 26 2.41 -13.58 -1.68
C HIS A 26 1.63 -13.26 -2.96
N GLU A 27 1.10 -12.05 -3.05
CA GLU A 27 0.28 -11.55 -4.14
C GLU A 27 0.70 -10.14 -4.53
N LYS A 28 0.25 -9.69 -5.70
CA LYS A 28 0.38 -8.30 -6.12
C LYS A 28 -0.71 -7.48 -5.42
N HIS A 29 -0.35 -6.32 -4.91
CA HIS A 29 -1.29 -5.35 -4.33
C HIS A 29 -1.17 -4.00 -5.03
N ALA A 30 -2.30 -3.43 -5.45
CA ALA A 30 -2.35 -2.06 -5.97
C ALA A 30 -2.36 -1.07 -4.80
N GLY A 31 -1.60 0.02 -4.90
CA GLY A 31 -1.51 1.02 -3.83
C GLY A 31 -2.78 1.85 -3.67
N LYS A 32 -2.98 2.38 -2.46
CA LYS A 32 -4.09 3.29 -2.16
C LYS A 32 -4.11 4.56 -3.02
N PHE A 33 -2.98 5.02 -3.52
CA PHE A 33 -2.96 6.13 -4.49
C PHE A 33 -3.61 5.77 -5.83
N VAL A 34 -3.41 4.53 -6.30
CA VAL A 34 -4.02 4.04 -7.54
C VAL A 34 -5.51 3.84 -7.34
N GLU A 35 -5.92 3.27 -6.21
CA GLU A 35 -7.34 3.10 -5.86
C GLU A 35 -8.07 4.44 -5.72
N ALA A 36 -7.43 5.45 -5.14
CA ALA A 36 -8.01 6.78 -4.97
C ALA A 36 -7.82 7.70 -6.19
N ASN A 37 -7.34 7.17 -7.32
CA ASN A 37 -7.15 7.96 -8.53
C ASN A 37 -8.50 8.53 -9.01
N GLY A 38 -8.56 9.85 -9.20
CA GLY A 38 -9.77 10.58 -9.53
C GLY A 38 -10.68 10.90 -8.34
N GLY A 39 -10.26 10.57 -7.12
CA GLY A 39 -10.97 10.85 -5.87
C GLY A 39 -10.11 11.61 -4.87
N THR A 40 -10.28 11.31 -3.59
CA THR A 40 -9.50 11.91 -2.50
C THR A 40 -9.08 10.82 -1.52
N LEU A 41 -7.78 10.74 -1.24
CA LEU A 41 -7.22 9.82 -0.26
C LEU A 41 -7.11 10.54 1.10
N PHE A 42 -7.73 9.98 2.14
CA PHE A 42 -7.60 10.45 3.51
C PHE A 42 -6.66 9.53 4.30
N LEU A 43 -5.65 10.13 4.93
CA LEU A 43 -4.53 9.44 5.58
C LEU A 43 -4.62 9.56 7.11
#